data_AF-A0A179S6V1-F1
#
_entry.id   AF-A0A179S6V1-F1
#
_cell.length_a   1.000
_cell.length_b   1.000
_cell.length_c   1.000
_cell.angle_alpha   90.00
_cell.angle_beta   90.00
_cell.angle_gamma   90.00
#
_symmetry.space_group_name_H-M   'P 1'
#
loop_
_entity.id
_entity.type
_entity.pdbx_description
1 polymer ?
#
loop_
_entity_poly.entity_id
_entity_poly.type
_entity_poly.pdbx_seq_one_letter_code
_entity_poly.pdbx_strand_id
1 'polypeptide(L)'
;MSTKVHVLKRALARRERDELFAAFSLSIAGENAIAYHAEVVDLDWKPIPGAGLDLVIRAATSDGAYDAWTRHAEDADAVGTHRVKLTYIQPATDESPAVEMECLRTIDLDMIALLDELGDLYDEDLALGLAIPNAF
;
A
#
# COMPACT_ATOMS: atom_id res chain seq x y z
N MET A 1 -22.92 2.27 39.01
CA MET A 1 -23.29 1.26 37.99
C MET A 1 -22.89 1.82 36.64
N SER A 2 -21.78 1.32 36.07
CA SER A 2 -21.14 1.89 34.88
C SER A 2 -21.63 1.23 33.59
N THR A 3 -21.74 2.05 32.55
CA THR A 3 -22.42 1.90 31.27
C THR A 3 -21.85 0.75 30.43
N LYS A 4 -22.72 -0.10 29.88
CA LYS A 4 -22.36 -1.14 28.90
C LYS A 4 -21.94 -0.47 27.58
N VAL A 5 -20.64 -0.43 27.30
CA VAL A 5 -20.10 -0.16 25.96
C VAL A 5 -20.07 -1.48 25.21
N HIS A 6 -21.08 -1.74 24.37
CA HIS A 6 -21.10 -2.88 23.45
C HIS A 6 -20.77 -2.42 22.03
N VAL A 7 -19.52 -2.66 21.62
CA VAL A 7 -19.06 -3.04 20.28
C VAL A 7 -19.87 -2.46 19.10
N LEU A 8 -19.57 -1.22 18.73
CA LEU A 8 -19.83 -0.68 17.39
C LEU A 8 -18.67 -1.10 16.45
N LYS A 9 -18.60 -2.39 16.06
CA LYS A 9 -17.56 -2.89 15.13
C LYS A 9 -18.03 -3.95 14.13
N ARG A 10 -19.33 -4.05 13.83
CA ARG A 10 -19.82 -5.18 13.00
C ARG A 10 -20.99 -4.90 12.05
N ALA A 11 -21.11 -3.68 11.54
CA ALA A 11 -22.21 -3.30 10.64
C ALA A 11 -21.84 -2.37 9.46
N LEU A 12 -20.54 -2.26 9.10
CA LEU A 12 -20.13 -1.94 7.71
C LEU A 12 -20.15 -3.27 6.95
N ALA A 13 -21.33 -3.83 6.66
CA ALA A 13 -22.23 -3.55 5.53
C ALA A 13 -21.96 -4.55 4.38
N ARG A 14 -22.69 -5.67 4.40
CA ARG A 14 -22.61 -6.76 3.39
C ARG A 14 -22.62 -6.29 1.93
N ARG A 15 -23.21 -5.12 1.65
CA ARG A 15 -23.27 -4.52 0.31
C ARG A 15 -21.91 -4.05 -0.21
N GLU A 16 -21.09 -3.39 0.61
CA GLU A 16 -19.71 -3.02 0.25
C GLU A 16 -18.87 -4.28 0.03
N ARG A 17 -19.11 -5.32 0.83
CA ARG A 17 -18.45 -6.61 0.69
C ARG A 17 -18.84 -7.34 -0.60
N ASP A 18 -20.09 -7.27 -1.03
CA ASP A 18 -20.56 -7.92 -2.26
C ASP A 18 -20.16 -7.12 -3.52
N GLU A 19 -20.06 -5.78 -3.43
CA GLU A 19 -19.45 -4.92 -4.47
C GLU A 19 -17.92 -5.13 -4.56
N LEU A 20 -17.24 -5.27 -3.42
CA LEU A 20 -15.86 -5.76 -3.34
C LEU A 20 -15.74 -7.17 -3.94
N PHE A 21 -16.68 -8.08 -3.68
CA PHE A 21 -16.65 -9.44 -4.24
C PHE A 21 -16.88 -9.45 -5.76
N ALA A 22 -17.70 -8.57 -6.30
CA ALA A 22 -17.91 -8.42 -7.73
C ALA A 22 -16.69 -7.77 -8.43
N ALA A 23 -16.07 -6.76 -7.81
CA ALA A 23 -14.78 -6.21 -8.26
C ALA A 23 -13.64 -7.23 -8.16
N PHE A 24 -13.63 -8.04 -7.09
CA PHE A 24 -12.72 -9.17 -6.85
C PHE A 24 -12.92 -10.29 -7.89
N SER A 25 -14.15 -10.55 -8.32
CA SER A 25 -14.46 -11.53 -9.37
C SER A 25 -14.03 -11.07 -10.77
N LEU A 26 -14.12 -9.76 -11.05
CA LEU A 26 -13.55 -9.15 -12.27
C LEU A 26 -12.02 -9.10 -12.24
N SER A 27 -11.41 -8.94 -11.06
CA SER A 27 -9.95 -9.01 -10.85
C SER A 27 -9.39 -10.43 -11.01
N ILE A 28 -10.16 -11.47 -10.64
CA ILE A 28 -9.81 -12.88 -10.86
C ILE A 28 -9.66 -13.21 -12.37
N ALA A 29 -10.22 -12.39 -13.27
CA ALA A 29 -9.99 -12.55 -14.71
C ALA A 29 -8.54 -12.22 -15.15
N GLY A 30 -7.68 -11.71 -14.26
CA GLY A 30 -6.25 -11.51 -14.50
C GLY A 30 -5.39 -12.36 -13.54
N GLU A 31 -5.00 -13.55 -13.97
CA GLU A 31 -4.43 -14.68 -13.19
C GLU A 31 -3.10 -14.45 -12.41
N ASN A 32 -2.68 -13.22 -12.09
CA ASN A 32 -1.35 -12.93 -11.51
C ASN A 32 -1.37 -11.94 -10.32
N ALA A 33 -2.25 -12.13 -9.32
CA ALA A 33 -2.24 -11.29 -8.13
C ALA A 33 -1.75 -12.06 -6.87
N ILE A 34 -0.64 -11.60 -6.29
CA ILE A 34 -0.07 -12.08 -5.04
C ILE A 34 -0.67 -11.27 -3.88
N ALA A 35 -1.00 -11.94 -2.78
CA ALA A 35 -1.41 -11.28 -1.55
C ALA A 35 -0.18 -10.98 -0.68
N TYR A 36 0.05 -9.70 -0.41
CA TYR A 36 1.10 -9.19 0.46
C TYR A 36 0.48 -8.69 1.77
N HIS A 37 1.10 -8.98 2.89
CA HIS A 37 0.82 -8.34 4.17
C HIS A 37 1.90 -7.29 4.42
N ALA A 38 1.49 -6.03 4.50
CA ALA A 38 2.35 -4.90 4.75
C ALA A 38 2.28 -4.51 6.23
N GLU A 39 3.44 -4.39 6.86
CA GLU A 39 3.57 -3.93 8.24
C GLU A 39 4.70 -2.90 8.38
N VAL A 40 4.50 -1.93 9.27
CA VAL A 40 5.54 -0.95 9.60
C VAL A 40 6.49 -1.57 10.62
N VAL A 41 7.79 -1.40 10.36
CA VAL A 41 8.86 -1.99 11.16
C VAL A 41 9.84 -0.94 11.67
N ASP A 42 10.54 -1.26 12.75
CA ASP A 42 11.53 -0.38 13.37
C ASP A 42 12.90 -0.40 12.67
N LEU A 43 13.89 0.25 13.29
CA LEU A 43 15.25 0.30 12.77
C LEU A 43 15.95 -1.08 12.73
N ASP A 44 15.47 -2.03 13.53
CA ASP A 44 15.94 -3.41 13.61
C ASP A 44 15.08 -4.37 12.75
N TRP A 45 14.17 -3.84 11.93
CA TRP A 45 13.22 -4.61 11.10
C TRP A 45 12.23 -5.46 11.91
N LYS A 46 11.89 -5.03 13.13
CA LYS A 46 10.85 -5.66 13.95
C LYS A 46 9.52 -4.93 13.77
N PRO A 47 8.37 -5.64 13.70
CA PRO A 47 7.06 -5.01 13.61
C PRO A 47 6.82 -4.03 14.74
N ILE A 48 6.29 -2.85 14.42
CA ILE A 48 5.86 -1.84 15.41
C ILE A 48 4.35 -2.04 15.65
N PRO A 49 3.94 -2.67 16.76
CA PRO A 49 2.54 -2.98 16.97
C PRO A 49 1.70 -1.71 17.13
N GLY A 50 0.60 -1.63 16.40
CA GLY A 50 -0.32 -0.50 16.50
C GLY A 50 0.16 0.77 15.80
N ALA A 51 1.09 0.65 14.83
CA ALA A 51 1.46 1.76 13.94
C ALA A 51 0.27 2.31 13.15
N GLY A 52 -0.79 1.51 12.96
CA GLY A 52 -2.05 1.94 12.34
C GLY A 52 -2.03 1.97 10.81
N LEU A 53 -0.94 1.50 10.20
CA LEU A 53 -0.70 1.49 8.75
C LEU A 53 -0.53 0.07 8.19
N ASP A 54 -0.90 -0.94 8.98
CA ASP A 54 -0.81 -2.35 8.59
C ASP A 54 -1.98 -2.71 7.68
N LEU A 55 -1.68 -3.38 6.56
CA LEU A 55 -2.61 -3.50 5.44
C LEU A 55 -2.32 -4.79 4.63
N VAL A 56 -3.37 -5.46 4.15
CA VAL A 56 -3.24 -6.59 3.21
C VAL A 56 -3.54 -6.12 1.79
N ILE A 57 -2.55 -6.29 0.90
CA ILE A 57 -2.55 -5.75 -0.46
C ILE A 57 -2.56 -6.90 -1.45
N ARG A 58 -3.37 -6.80 -2.51
CA ARG A 58 -3.23 -7.67 -3.67
C ARG A 58 -2.57 -6.90 -4.79
N ALA A 59 -1.40 -7.37 -5.22
CA ALA A 59 -0.64 -6.75 -6.31
C ALA A 59 0.04 -7.83 -7.14
N ALA A 60 0.37 -7.51 -8.39
CA ALA A 60 1.14 -8.42 -9.24
C ALA A 60 2.62 -8.51 -8.81
N THR A 61 3.12 -7.45 -8.18
CA THR A 61 4.52 -7.32 -7.76
C THR A 61 4.61 -6.68 -6.38
N SER A 62 5.77 -6.83 -5.74
CA SER A 62 6.08 -6.13 -4.49
C SER A 62 6.14 -4.61 -4.69
N ASP A 63 6.59 -4.13 -5.84
CA ASP A 63 6.57 -2.70 -6.18
C ASP A 63 5.15 -2.13 -6.18
N GLY A 64 4.22 -2.80 -6.87
CA GLY A 64 2.82 -2.40 -6.86
C GLY A 64 2.18 -2.49 -5.48
N ALA A 65 2.66 -3.41 -4.63
CA ALA A 65 2.23 -3.47 -3.24
C ALA A 65 2.77 -2.29 -2.42
N TYR A 66 4.01 -1.88 -2.62
CA TYR A 66 4.54 -0.68 -1.96
C TYR A 66 3.81 0.59 -2.41
N ASP A 67 3.52 0.74 -3.71
CA ASP A 67 2.78 1.91 -4.20
C ASP A 67 1.37 1.98 -3.62
N ALA A 68 0.71 0.83 -3.43
CA ALA A 68 -0.59 0.76 -2.77
C ALA A 68 -0.49 1.08 -1.27
N TRP A 69 0.59 0.64 -0.61
CA TRP A 69 0.85 1.00 0.79
C TRP A 69 1.10 2.50 0.96
N THR A 70 1.90 3.11 0.08
CA THR A 70 2.19 4.54 0.09
C THR A 70 0.91 5.36 0.02
N ARG A 71 0.02 5.06 -0.95
CA ARG A 71 -1.28 5.75 -1.07
C ARG A 71 -2.14 5.58 0.17
N HIS A 72 -2.13 4.40 0.77
CA HIS A 72 -2.86 4.18 2.02
C HIS A 72 -2.30 5.03 3.18
N ALA A 73 -0.98 5.18 3.24
CA ALA A 73 -0.33 6.02 4.24
C ALA A 73 -0.65 7.51 4.02
N GLU A 74 -0.66 7.98 2.78
CA GLU A 74 -1.11 9.33 2.40
C GLU A 74 -2.58 9.57 2.78
N ASP A 75 -3.48 8.64 2.45
CA ASP A 75 -4.90 8.70 2.83
C ASP A 75 -5.12 8.72 4.35
N ALA A 76 -4.15 8.21 5.11
CA ALA A 76 -4.14 8.19 6.57
C ALA A 76 -3.44 9.42 7.18
N ASP A 77 -3.08 10.42 6.37
CA ASP A 77 -2.29 11.60 6.76
C ASP A 77 -0.97 11.24 7.46
N ALA A 78 -0.35 10.11 7.07
CA ALA A 78 0.96 9.72 7.58
C ALA A 78 2.06 10.61 6.97
N VAL A 79 3.11 10.85 7.76
CA VAL A 79 4.23 11.73 7.38
C VAL A 79 5.56 11.14 7.81
N GLY A 80 6.64 11.56 7.15
CA GLY A 80 7.99 11.13 7.44
C GLY A 80 8.41 9.80 6.79
N THR A 81 9.51 9.27 7.30
CA THR A 81 10.13 8.05 6.76
C THR A 81 9.64 6.80 7.48
N HIS A 82 9.11 5.86 6.72
CA HIS A 82 8.63 4.56 7.19
C HIS A 82 9.48 3.42 6.64
N ARG A 83 9.74 2.41 7.46
CA ARG A 83 10.24 1.12 6.99
C ARG A 83 9.05 0.17 6.91
N VAL A 84 8.89 -0.45 5.75
CA VAL A 84 7.76 -1.31 5.44
C VAL A 84 8.28 -2.68 5.05
N LYS A 85 7.79 -3.69 5.76
CA LYS A 85 8.01 -5.08 5.41
C LYS A 85 6.74 -5.62 4.74
N LEU A 86 6.93 -6.24 3.58
CA LEU A 86 5.90 -7.03 2.92
C LEU A 86 6.22 -8.50 3.15
N THR A 87 5.27 -9.26 3.69
CA THR A 87 5.33 -10.72 3.75
C THR A 87 4.33 -11.32 2.77
N TYR A 88 4.72 -12.34 2.02
CA TYR A 88 3.83 -13.04 1.10
C TYR A 88 4.21 -14.51 0.97
N ILE A 89 3.26 -15.34 0.54
CA ILE A 89 3.53 -16.74 0.23
C ILE A 89 3.76 -16.86 -1.26
N GLN A 90 4.97 -17.26 -1.65
CA GLN A 90 5.23 -17.67 -3.02
C GLN A 90 4.52 -19.01 -3.27
N PRO A 91 3.69 -19.14 -4.32
CA PRO A 91 3.02 -20.40 -4.62
C PRO A 91 4.05 -21.49 -4.93
N ALA A 92 3.75 -22.72 -4.50
CA ALA A 92 4.57 -23.88 -4.82
C ALA A 92 4.61 -24.09 -6.34
N THR A 93 5.76 -24.50 -6.84
CA THR A 93 5.95 -25.00 -8.21
C THR A 93 6.32 -26.48 -8.16
N ASP A 94 6.32 -27.16 -9.30
CA ASP A 94 6.72 -28.57 -9.38
C ASP A 94 8.17 -28.80 -8.88
N GLU A 95 8.97 -27.75 -8.85
CA GLU A 95 10.39 -27.77 -8.45
C GLU A 95 10.63 -27.20 -7.04
N SER A 96 9.65 -26.54 -6.42
CA SER A 96 9.85 -25.85 -5.14
C SER A 96 8.57 -25.77 -4.30
N PRO A 97 8.65 -26.05 -2.98
CA PRO A 97 7.49 -25.89 -2.10
C PRO A 97 7.09 -24.42 -1.96
N ALA A 98 5.88 -24.18 -1.45
CA ALA A 98 5.46 -22.84 -1.08
C ALA A 98 6.35 -22.32 0.06
N VAL A 99 6.89 -21.11 -0.08
CA VAL A 99 7.79 -20.49 0.89
C VAL A 99 7.27 -19.09 1.23
N GLU A 100 7.38 -18.74 2.51
CA GLU A 100 7.15 -17.38 2.96
C GLU A 100 8.33 -16.50 2.56
N MET A 101 8.03 -15.44 1.84
CA MET A 101 8.97 -14.48 1.29
C MET A 101 8.76 -13.13 1.95
N GLU A 102 9.86 -12.39 2.11
CA GLU A 102 9.84 -11.04 2.67
C GLU A 102 10.45 -10.05 1.68
N CYS A 103 9.88 -8.85 1.59
CA CYS A 103 10.45 -7.70 0.92
C CYS A 103 10.54 -6.54 1.90
N LEU A 104 11.62 -5.79 1.85
CA LEU A 104 11.90 -4.68 2.76
C LEU A 104 12.11 -3.40 1.95
N ARG A 105 11.44 -2.31 2.35
CA ARG A 105 11.63 -1.00 1.73
C ARG A 105 11.57 0.10 2.78
N THR A 106 12.39 1.11 2.59
CA THR A 106 12.25 2.40 3.28
C THR A 106 11.55 3.35 2.34
N ILE A 107 10.45 3.96 2.80
CA ILE A 107 9.59 4.87 2.04
C ILE A 107 9.63 6.20 2.78
N ASP A 108 10.02 7.26 2.08
CA ASP A 108 10.07 8.61 2.61
C ASP A 108 8.90 9.41 2.05
N LEU A 109 7.81 9.51 2.83
CA LEU A 109 6.59 10.18 2.37
C LEU A 109 6.81 11.68 2.16
N ASP A 110 7.69 12.30 2.96
CA ASP A 110 8.01 13.72 2.83
C ASP A 110 8.74 13.98 1.50
N MET A 111 9.67 13.10 1.13
CA MET A 111 10.36 13.18 -0.16
C MET A 111 9.41 12.94 -1.33
N ILE A 112 8.48 11.99 -1.20
CA ILE A 112 7.49 11.71 -2.25
C ILE A 112 6.60 12.93 -2.46
N ALA A 113 6.04 13.51 -1.40
CA ALA A 113 5.23 14.72 -1.49
C ALA A 113 5.99 15.89 -2.13
N LEU A 114 7.26 16.09 -1.77
CA LEU A 114 8.11 17.12 -2.37
C LEU A 114 8.34 16.91 -3.88
N LEU A 115 8.52 15.65 -4.31
CA LEU A 115 8.71 15.32 -5.72
C LEU A 115 7.44 15.51 -6.53
N ASP A 116 6.28 15.20 -5.94
CA ASP A 116 4.98 15.43 -6.58
C ASP A 116 4.72 16.93 -6.76
N GLU A 117 4.95 17.75 -5.72
CA GLU A 117 4.84 19.22 -5.82
C GLU A 117 5.79 19.81 -6.88
N LEU A 118 7.01 19.28 -6.98
CA LEU A 118 7.97 19.71 -8.00
C LEU A 118 7.52 19.31 -9.41
N GLY A 119 6.90 18.13 -9.55
CA GLY A 119 6.30 17.66 -10.80
C GLY A 119 5.17 18.56 -11.26
N ASP A 120 4.24 18.90 -10.36
CA ASP A 120 3.13 19.81 -10.64
C ASP A 120 3.63 21.18 -11.11
N LEU A 121 4.66 21.73 -10.44
CA LEU A 121 5.25 23.02 -10.82
C LEU A 121 5.93 22.95 -12.19
N TYR A 122 6.58 21.84 -12.52
CA TYR A 122 7.18 21.63 -13.84
C TYR A 122 6.11 21.54 -14.94
N ASP A 123 5.00 20.84 -14.69
CA ASP A 123 3.88 20.73 -15.62
C ASP A 123 3.20 22.10 -15.85
N GLU A 124 3.08 22.91 -14.80
CA GLU A 124 2.61 24.31 -14.90
C GLU A 124 3.55 25.16 -15.76
N ASP A 125 4.87 25.08 -15.55
CA ASP A 125 5.86 25.81 -16.35
C ASP A 125 5.84 25.38 -17.83
N LEU A 126 5.60 24.10 -18.10
CA LEU A 126 5.41 23.56 -19.44
C LEU A 126 4.14 24.10 -20.11
N ALA A 127 3.04 24.15 -19.36
CA ALA A 127 1.77 24.72 -19.82
C ALA A 127 1.86 26.22 -20.11
N LEU A 128 2.66 26.96 -19.34
CA LEU A 128 2.94 28.39 -19.52
C LEU A 128 3.99 28.68 -20.60
N GLY A 129 4.64 27.65 -21.16
CA GLY A 129 5.71 27.78 -22.15
C GLY A 129 7.01 28.37 -21.59
N LEU A 130 7.18 28.31 -20.27
CA LEU A 130 8.37 28.77 -19.54
C LEU A 130 9.46 27.68 -19.50
N ALA A 131 9.09 26.41 -19.70
CA ALA A 131 10.01 25.28 -19.80
C ALA A 131 10.08 24.69 -21.22
N ILE A 132 11.26 24.19 -21.62
CA ILE A 132 11.44 23.44 -22.87
C ILE A 132 11.07 21.96 -22.59
N PRO A 133 10.13 21.36 -23.34
CA PRO A 133 9.80 19.95 -23.19
C PRO A 133 11.03 19.06 -23.42
N ASN A 134 11.26 18.06 -22.56
CA ASN A 134 12.35 17.07 -22.64
C ASN A 134 13.78 17.63 -22.50
N ALA A 135 13.99 18.67 -21.69
CA ALA A 135 15.34 19.18 -21.41
C ALA A 135 16.19 18.28 -20.47
N PHE A 136 15.60 17.21 -19.92
CA PHE A 136 16.23 16.25 -19.03
C PHE A 136 15.96 14.81 -19.50
#